data_AF-A0A3D2F6W3-F1
#
_entry.id   AF-A0A3D2F6W3-F1
#
_cell.length_a   1.000
_cell.length_b   1.000
_cell.length_c   1.000
_cell.angle_alpha   90.00
_cell.angle_beta   90.00
_cell.angle_gamma   90.00
#
_symmetry.space_group_name_H-M   'P 1'
#
loop_
_entity.id
_entity.type
_entity.pdbx_description
1 polymer ?
#
loop_
_entity_poly.entity_id
_entity_poly.type
_entity_poly.pdbx_seq_one_letter_code
_entity_poly.pdbx_strand_id
1 'polypeptide(L)' 'MKARVHVMLKNGVLDPQGEAVRHALGAMGFDGVNGVRQGKVIELDLADGTTEATVNEM' A
#
# COMPACT_ATOMS: atom_id res chain seq x y z
N MET A 1 -15.11 15.63 -2.54
CA MET A 1 -14.07 15.47 -1.49
C MET A 1 -13.16 14.31 -1.90
N LYS A 2 -11.86 14.28 -1.56
CA LYS A 2 -10.99 13.13 -1.90
C LYS A 2 -10.67 12.29 -0.67
N ALA A 3 -10.93 10.99 -0.73
CA ALA A 3 -10.51 10.03 0.30
C ALA A 3 -9.33 9.18 -0.22
N ARG A 4 -8.40 8.82 0.66
CA ARG A 4 -7.21 8.05 0.30
C ARG A 4 -7.16 6.77 1.12
N VAL A 5 -7.32 5.63 0.45
CA VAL A 5 -7.32 4.30 1.07
C VAL A 5 -5.96 3.65 0.89
N HIS A 6 -5.40 3.10 1.96
CA HIS A 6 -4.15 2.36 1.95
C HIS A 6 -4.45 0.89 2.18
N VAL A 7 -4.19 0.05 1.18
CA VAL A 7 -4.39 -1.40 1.23
C VAL A 7 -3.04 -2.06 1.41
N MET A 8 -2.84 -2.72 2.54
CA MET A 8 -1.61 -3.43 2.88
C MET A 8 -1.91 -4.89 3.18
N LEU A 9 -1.00 -5.78 2.80
CA LEU A 9 -1.04 -7.18 3.21
C LEU A 9 -0.88 -7.28 4.73
N LYS A 10 -1.67 -8.15 5.37
CA LYS A 10 -1.57 -8.41 6.82
C LYS A 10 -0.21 -8.98 7.20
N ASN A 11 0.16 -8.82 8.46
CA ASN A 11 1.35 -9.46 9.03
C ASN A 11 1.28 -10.98 8.87
N GLY A 12 2.39 -11.60 8.48
CA GLY A 12 2.47 -13.03 8.20
C GLY A 12 1.99 -13.46 6.81
N VAL A 13 1.36 -12.57 6.03
CA VAL A 13 1.05 -12.85 4.62
C VAL A 13 2.27 -12.59 3.76
N LEU A 14 2.68 -13.61 3.00
CA LEU A 14 3.79 -13.52 2.06
C LEU A 14 3.51 -12.48 0.97
N ASP A 15 4.53 -11.67 0.66
CA ASP A 15 4.49 -10.67 -0.41
C ASP A 15 5.61 -10.95 -1.44
N PRO A 16 5.33 -11.75 -2.48
CA PRO A 16 6.32 -12.07 -3.50
C PRO A 16 6.76 -10.85 -4.31
N GLN A 17 5.89 -9.83 -4.44
CA GLN A 17 6.21 -8.62 -5.20
C GLN A 17 7.16 -7.73 -4.41
N GLY A 18 6.91 -7.52 -3.12
CA GLY A 18 7.83 -6.83 -2.22
C GLY A 18 9.22 -7.49 -2.24
N GLU A 19 9.27 -8.82 -2.19
CA GLU A 19 10.54 -9.56 -2.24
C GLU A 19 11.32 -9.32 -3.55
N ALA A 20 10.64 -9.35 -4.69
CA ALA A 20 11.25 -9.06 -5.99
C ALA A 20 11.82 -7.63 -6.04
N VAL A 21 11.09 -6.65 -5.49
CA VAL A 21 11.57 -5.27 -5.40
C VAL A 21 12.78 -5.16 -4.47
N ARG A 22 12.78 -5.84 -3.31
CA ARG A 22 13.94 -5.87 -2.40
C ARG A 22 15.18 -6.40 -3.12
N HIS A 23 15.05 -7.49 -3.88
CA HIS A 23 16.16 -8.05 -4.66
C HIS A 23 16.70 -7.06 -5.72
N ALA A 24 15.81 -6.38 -6.44
CA ALA A 24 16.22 -5.37 -7.41
C ALA A 24 16.98 -4.21 -6.75
N LEU A 25 16.51 -3.74 -5.58
CA LEU A 25 17.18 -2.69 -4.82
C LEU A 25 18.58 -3.11 -4.35
N GLY A 26 18.74 -4.35 -3.88
CA GLY A 26 20.06 -4.90 -3.53
C GLY A 26 21.01 -4.94 -4.74
N ALA A 27 20.53 -5.37 -5.91
CA ALA A 27 21.33 -5.37 -7.14
C ALA A 27 21.75 -3.95 -7.58
N MET A 28 21.03 -2.91 -7.14
CA MET A 28 21.34 -1.50 -7.40
C MET A 28 22.25 -0.87 -6.33
N GLY A 29 22.68 -1.64 -5.31
CA GLY A 29 23.58 -1.18 -4.25
C GLY A 29 22.89 -0.59 -3.02
N PHE A 30 21.58 -0.77 -2.86
CA PHE A 30 20.83 -0.30 -1.69
C PHE A 30 20.83 -1.34 -0.55
N ASP A 31 22.01 -1.68 -0.03
CA ASP A 31 22.18 -2.77 0.95
C ASP A 31 21.49 -2.52 2.31
N GLY A 32 21.13 -1.27 2.62
CA GLY A 32 20.40 -0.93 3.84
C GLY A 32 18.92 -1.31 3.85
N VAL A 33 18.36 -1.78 2.72
CA VAL A 33 16.94 -2.13 2.60
C VAL A 33 16.71 -3.59 3.02
N ASN A 34 16.34 -3.78 4.29
CA ASN A 34 16.14 -5.12 4.87
C ASN A 34 14.83 -5.82 4.44
N GLY A 35 13.86 -5.07 3.93
CA GLY A 35 12.57 -5.62 3.53
C GLY A 35 11.70 -4.59 2.82
N VAL A 36 10.83 -5.07 1.95
CA VAL A 36 9.88 -4.25 1.20
C VAL A 36 8.48 -4.85 1.38
N ARG A 37 7.50 -3.99 1.63
CA ARG A 37 6.08 -4.35 1.64
C ARG A 37 5.37 -3.56 0.55
N GLN A 38 4.85 -4.30 -0.41
CA GLN A 38 4.03 -3.76 -1.48
C GLN A 38 2.59 -3.62 -0.97
N GLY A 39 1.98 -2.50 -1.34
CA GLY A 39 0.58 -2.23 -1.06
C GLY A 39 -0.01 -1.33 -2.14
N LYS A 40 -1.25 -0.93 -1.96
CA LYS A 40 -1.95 -0.04 -2.89
C LYS A 40 -2.41 1.21 -2.17
N VAL A 41 -2.27 2.33 -2.87
CA VAL A 41 -2.96 3.57 -2.51
C VAL A 41 -4.06 3.77 -3.53
N ILE A 42 -5.29 3.95 -3.05
CA ILE A 42 -6.45 4.20 -3.89
C ILE A 42 -6.99 5.57 -3.50
N GLU A 43 -7.08 6.46 -4.47
CA GLU A 43 -7.71 7.77 -4.31
C GLU A 43 -9.14 7.69 -4.83
N LEU A 44 -10.10 8.06 -3.98
CA LEU A 44 -11.53 8.07 -4.28
C LEU A 44 -11.98 9.52 -4.40
N ASP A 45 -12.68 9.84 -5.47
CA ASP A 45 -13.39 11.09 -5.61
C ASP A 45 -14.83 10.90 -5.12
N LEU A 46 -15.18 11.57 -4.04
CA LEU A 46 -16.44 11.39 -3.33
C LEU A 46 -17.45 12.46 -3.74
N ALA A 47 -18.66 12.00 -4.05
CA ALA A 47 -19.82 12.84 -4.26
C ALA A 47 -20.17 13.67 -3.01
N ASP A 48 -20.83 14.81 -3.22
CA ASP A 48 -21.26 15.69 -2.14
C ASP A 48 -22.17 14.95 -1.16
N GLY A 49 -21.94 15.18 0.14
CA GLY A 49 -22.65 14.51 1.23
C GLY A 49 -22.12 13.12 1.59
N THR A 50 -21.15 12.56 0.84
CA THR A 50 -20.46 11.32 1.24
C THR A 50 -19.36 11.65 2.23
N THR A 51 -19.46 11.10 3.44
CA THR A 51 -18.52 11.37 4.54
C THR A 51 -17.48 10.26 4.66
N GLU A 52 -16.35 10.56 5.32
CA GLU A 52 -15.33 9.57 5.65
C GLU A 52 -15.90 8.42 6.50
N ALA A 53 -16.86 8.69 7.39
CA ALA A 53 -17.53 7.65 8.18
C ALA A 53 -18.27 6.65 7.29
N THR A 54 -18.97 7.12 6.26
CA THR A 54 -19.68 6.26 5.29
C THR A 54 -18.70 5.35 4.53
N VAL A 55 -17.51 5.84 4.21
CA VAL A 55 -16.48 5.06 3.51
C VAL A 55 -15.86 4.00 4.42
N ASN A 56 -15.70 4.28 5.72
CA ASN A 56 -15.11 3.35 6.68
C ASN A 56 -16.04 2.20 7.10
N GLU A 57 -17.34 2.31 6.84
CA GLU A 57 -18.34 1.26 7.11
C GLU A 57 -18.46 0.21 5.98
N MET A 58 -17.83 0.44 4.82
CA MET A 58 -17.83 -0.48 3.67
C MET A 58 -16.73 -1.54 3.77
#